data_AF-A0A9P1HKG5-F1
#
_entry.id   AF-A0A9P1HKG5-F1
#
_cell.length_a   1.000
_cell.length_b   1.000
_cell.length_c   1.000
_cell.angle_alpha   90.00
_cell.angle_beta   90.00
_cell.angle_gamma   90.00
#
_symmetry.space_group_name_H-M   'P 1'
#
loop_
_entity.id
_entity.type
_entity.pdbx_description
1 polymer ?
#
loop_
_entity_poly.entity_id
_entity_poly.type
_entity_poly.pdbx_seq_one_letter_code
_entity_poly.pdbx_strand_id
1 'polypeptide(L)'
;MQAENRKPPECVLCLDSECVRLKLRNCGHVACISCLILHFQGEIQLRSRVRIRCLVDDCPKKIHENDVNVVLDDQNASLDSVMSCEQRQWLQYCHNKDNIIMGLAGPDPGNQMRLIRRCPTCRTIYYKREGCNNVRCANSRCNTQFCWECGKPTRGFSHFAGNDKCMLSTDDMERGFFLFRLARDVYPFGVFFGIPVMFFLLFIICPFVLIFLFPYSCCDHMIKKSTSSSQYLTESERILMTVKVLTIGTLAIPTGIVLSIGFILTAAVLFFAYILFYLLKLTPMSNKILDRYDRFVPFAKYMGVMRYKHMLKDVREARRLEKDRKFDEKERDKEEQKGKLIVYDDRSFNNCNIVNEKQEGRTDFII
;
A
#
# COMPACT_ATOMS: atom_id res chain seq x y z
N MET A 1 20.78 -66.48 -1.45
CA MET A 1 19.81 -65.38 -1.21
C MET A 1 18.94 -65.25 -2.44
N GLN A 2 17.72 -65.76 -2.37
CA GLN A 2 16.80 -65.82 -3.52
C GLN A 2 16.26 -64.41 -3.81
N ALA A 3 16.62 -63.86 -4.97
CA ALA A 3 15.96 -62.69 -5.53
C ALA A 3 14.55 -63.12 -5.96
N GLU A 4 13.58 -62.88 -5.10
CA GLU A 4 12.17 -63.12 -5.39
C GLU A 4 11.77 -62.25 -6.59
N ASN A 5 11.38 -62.93 -7.68
CA ASN A 5 10.97 -62.36 -8.96
C ASN A 5 9.62 -61.62 -8.79
N ARG A 6 9.63 -60.48 -8.09
CA ARG A 6 8.45 -59.65 -7.87
C ARG A 6 8.19 -58.85 -9.14
N LYS A 7 7.08 -59.16 -9.83
CA LYS A 7 6.58 -58.33 -10.93
C LYS A 7 6.55 -56.86 -10.49
N PRO A 8 6.98 -55.92 -11.36
CA PRO A 8 6.93 -54.50 -11.04
C PRO A 8 5.48 -54.10 -10.75
N PRO A 9 5.23 -53.23 -9.75
CA PRO A 9 3.88 -52.81 -9.42
C PRO A 9 3.24 -52.07 -10.61
N GLU A 10 2.11 -52.57 -11.09
CA GLU A 10 1.32 -52.02 -12.19
C GLU A 10 0.53 -50.79 -11.75
N CYS A 11 0.14 -49.94 -12.70
CA CYS A 11 -0.73 -48.81 -12.42
C CYS A 11 -2.14 -49.29 -12.05
N VAL A 12 -2.72 -48.75 -10.98
CA VAL A 12 -4.06 -49.16 -10.52
C VAL A 12 -5.19 -48.82 -11.50
N LEU A 13 -4.99 -47.88 -12.45
CA LEU A 13 -6.01 -47.49 -13.43
C LEU A 13 -5.81 -48.12 -14.80
N CYS A 14 -4.62 -47.97 -15.40
CA CYS A 14 -4.36 -48.44 -16.76
C CYS A 14 -3.71 -49.83 -16.83
N LEU A 15 -3.34 -50.41 -15.68
CA LEU A 15 -2.66 -51.72 -15.57
C LEU A 15 -1.32 -51.81 -16.34
N ASP A 16 -0.82 -50.68 -16.83
CA ASP A 16 0.42 -50.64 -17.60
C ASP A 16 1.65 -50.74 -16.70
N SER A 17 2.60 -51.59 -17.12
CA SER A 17 3.87 -51.91 -16.46
C SER A 17 5.09 -51.21 -17.09
N GLU A 18 4.94 -50.49 -18.22
CA GLU A 18 6.00 -49.73 -18.93
C GLU A 18 5.88 -48.19 -18.90
N CYS A 19 5.41 -47.60 -17.79
CA CYS A 19 5.30 -46.15 -17.62
C CYS A 19 5.96 -45.61 -16.35
N VAL A 20 6.22 -44.30 -16.30
CA VAL A 20 6.71 -43.63 -15.10
C VAL A 20 5.57 -43.57 -14.07
N ARG A 21 5.86 -44.05 -12.85
CA ARG A 21 4.87 -44.20 -11.78
C ARG A 21 5.27 -43.45 -10.52
N LEU A 22 4.26 -43.04 -9.77
CA LEU A 22 4.39 -42.48 -8.44
C LEU A 22 3.66 -43.37 -7.44
N LYS A 23 4.34 -43.69 -6.33
CA LYS A 23 3.71 -44.31 -5.17
C LYS A 23 3.21 -43.23 -4.23
N LEU A 24 1.89 -43.14 -4.05
CA LEU A 24 1.27 -42.14 -3.21
C LEU A 24 1.64 -42.34 -1.73
N ARG A 25 2.06 -41.27 -1.04
CA ARG A 25 2.62 -41.36 0.32
C ARG A 25 1.59 -41.82 1.36
N ASN A 26 0.37 -41.29 1.27
CA ASN A 26 -0.65 -41.52 2.30
C ASN A 26 -1.32 -42.90 2.22
N CYS A 27 -1.57 -43.39 0.99
CA CYS A 27 -2.30 -44.65 0.75
C CYS A 27 -1.42 -45.79 0.25
N GLY A 28 -0.24 -45.51 -0.33
CA GLY A 28 0.65 -46.52 -0.87
C GLY A 28 0.26 -47.03 -2.26
N HIS A 29 -0.89 -46.60 -2.82
CA HIS A 29 -1.31 -46.94 -4.18
C HIS A 29 -0.34 -46.36 -5.21
N VAL A 30 -0.09 -47.13 -6.26
CA VAL A 30 0.84 -46.78 -7.35
C VAL A 30 0.03 -46.38 -8.57
N ALA A 31 0.29 -45.20 -9.12
CA ALA A 31 -0.39 -44.72 -10.31
C ALA A 31 0.61 -44.15 -11.32
N CYS A 32 0.27 -44.27 -12.61
CA CYS A 32 1.02 -43.67 -13.70
C CYS A 32 0.89 -42.14 -13.68
N ILE A 33 1.93 -41.41 -14.09
CA ILE A 33 1.89 -39.93 -14.11
C ILE A 33 0.76 -39.42 -15.02
N SER A 34 0.56 -40.01 -16.20
CA SER A 34 -0.52 -39.61 -17.13
C SER A 34 -1.90 -39.76 -16.50
N CYS A 35 -2.10 -40.84 -15.74
CA CYS A 35 -3.34 -41.15 -15.02
C CYS A 35 -3.59 -40.14 -13.90
N LEU A 36 -2.53 -39.77 -13.16
CA LEU A 36 -2.58 -38.76 -12.11
C LEU A 36 -2.91 -37.38 -12.67
N ILE A 37 -2.31 -37.01 -13.79
CA ILE A 37 -2.56 -35.73 -14.46
C ILE A 37 -4.03 -35.62 -14.91
N LEU A 38 -4.58 -36.66 -15.54
CA LEU A 38 -6.00 -36.69 -15.94
C LEU A 38 -6.92 -36.56 -14.72
N HIS A 39 -6.62 -37.26 -13.63
CA HIS A 39 -7.37 -37.16 -12.38
C HIS A 39 -7.29 -35.74 -11.79
N PHE A 40 -6.11 -35.14 -11.76
CA PHE A 40 -5.91 -33.77 -11.28
C PHE A 40 -6.62 -32.73 -12.15
N GLN A 41 -6.59 -32.87 -13.47
CA GLN A 41 -7.38 -32.03 -14.36
C GLN A 41 -8.87 -32.10 -14.01
N GLY A 42 -9.43 -33.30 -13.85
CA GLY A 42 -10.83 -33.47 -13.47
C GLY A 42 -11.17 -32.87 -12.10
N GLU A 43 -10.36 -33.13 -11.06
CA GLU A 43 -10.66 -32.66 -9.71
C GLU A 43 -10.39 -31.16 -9.50
N ILE A 44 -9.36 -30.60 -10.16
CA ILE A 44 -8.99 -29.19 -10.03
C ILE A 44 -9.81 -28.32 -11.00
N GLN A 45 -9.88 -28.66 -12.29
CA GLN A 45 -10.53 -27.81 -13.30
C GLN A 45 -12.05 -27.85 -13.20
N LEU A 46 -12.62 -29.07 -13.14
CA LEU A 46 -14.07 -29.23 -13.23
C LEU A 46 -14.74 -29.12 -11.87
N ARG A 47 -14.07 -29.60 -10.81
CA ARG A 47 -14.67 -29.70 -9.47
C ARG A 47 -14.13 -28.70 -8.46
N SER A 48 -13.03 -27.99 -8.78
CA SER A 48 -12.35 -27.03 -7.88
C SER A 48 -12.13 -27.60 -6.47
N ARG A 49 -11.69 -28.86 -6.40
CA ARG A 49 -11.48 -29.58 -5.15
C ARG A 49 -10.02 -29.52 -4.72
N VAL A 50 -9.79 -28.91 -3.57
CA VAL A 50 -8.47 -28.87 -2.91
C VAL A 50 -8.09 -30.22 -2.31
N ARG A 51 -9.05 -30.88 -1.64
CA ARG A 51 -8.81 -32.14 -0.93
C ARG A 51 -9.03 -33.33 -1.86
N ILE A 52 -8.12 -33.51 -2.80
CA ILE A 52 -8.18 -34.54 -3.84
C ILE A 52 -8.10 -35.94 -3.19
N ARG A 53 -9.09 -36.78 -3.48
CA ARG A 53 -9.09 -38.18 -3.03
C ARG A 53 -8.18 -39.04 -3.92
N CYS A 54 -7.75 -40.17 -3.37
CA CYS A 54 -7.06 -41.20 -4.15
C CYS A 54 -7.89 -41.62 -5.38
N LEU A 55 -7.20 -42.17 -6.38
CA LEU A 55 -7.78 -42.65 -7.65
C LEU A 55 -8.56 -43.96 -7.51
N VAL A 56 -8.46 -44.62 -6.35
CA VAL A 56 -9.16 -45.88 -6.06
C VAL A 56 -10.44 -45.52 -5.33
N ASP A 57 -11.59 -45.89 -5.88
CA ASP A 57 -12.91 -45.46 -5.39
C ASP A 57 -13.15 -45.87 -3.92
N ASP A 58 -12.69 -47.05 -3.51
CA ASP A 58 -12.83 -47.55 -2.14
C ASP A 58 -11.81 -46.95 -1.15
N CYS A 59 -10.90 -46.09 -1.61
CA CYS A 59 -9.87 -45.51 -0.75
C CYS A 59 -10.31 -44.14 -0.19
N PRO A 60 -10.57 -44.03 1.13
CA PRO A 60 -10.98 -42.76 1.74
C PRO A 60 -9.81 -41.75 1.90
N LYS A 61 -8.58 -42.19 1.63
CA LYS A 61 -7.37 -41.39 1.86
C LYS A 61 -7.21 -40.31 0.80
N LYS A 62 -6.75 -39.14 1.25
CA LYS A 62 -6.45 -37.99 0.39
C LYS A 62 -5.01 -38.07 -0.11
N ILE A 63 -4.79 -37.58 -1.32
CA ILE A 63 -3.45 -37.45 -1.91
C ILE A 63 -2.68 -36.40 -1.11
N HIS A 64 -1.38 -36.65 -0.88
CA HIS A 64 -0.52 -35.72 -0.16
C HIS A 64 -0.16 -34.53 -1.06
N GLU A 65 -0.11 -33.30 -0.52
CA GLU A 65 0.15 -32.09 -1.30
C GLU A 65 1.48 -32.15 -2.07
N ASN A 66 2.55 -32.66 -1.44
CA ASN A 66 3.83 -32.90 -2.11
C ASN A 66 3.72 -33.84 -3.31
N ASP A 67 2.81 -34.82 -3.31
CA ASP A 67 2.63 -35.71 -4.45
C ASP A 67 1.94 -34.97 -5.61
N VAL A 68 1.01 -34.06 -5.31
CA VAL A 68 0.41 -33.15 -6.30
C VAL A 68 1.47 -32.22 -6.88
N ASN A 69 2.29 -31.61 -6.01
CA ASN A 69 3.36 -30.68 -6.44
C ASN A 69 4.42 -31.35 -7.30
N VAL A 70 4.80 -32.61 -7.01
CA VAL A 70 5.78 -33.36 -7.81
C VAL A 70 5.25 -33.64 -9.22
N VAL A 71 3.96 -33.94 -9.36
CA VAL A 71 3.34 -34.22 -10.67
C VAL A 71 3.13 -32.93 -11.48
N LEU A 72 2.91 -31.80 -10.80
CA LEU A 72 2.70 -30.49 -11.43
C LEU A 72 3.95 -29.60 -11.40
N ASP A 73 5.14 -30.16 -11.17
CA ASP A 73 6.39 -29.43 -10.97
C ASP A 73 6.91 -28.79 -12.26
N ASP A 74 6.78 -27.47 -12.39
CA ASP A 74 7.12 -26.74 -13.61
C ASP A 74 8.60 -26.82 -14.02
N GLN A 75 9.51 -27.13 -13.10
CA GLN A 75 10.94 -27.23 -13.41
C GLN A 75 11.33 -28.57 -14.05
N ASN A 76 10.48 -29.59 -13.94
CA ASN A 76 10.81 -30.91 -14.43
C ASN A 76 10.45 -31.07 -15.92
N ALA A 77 11.45 -30.88 -16.78
CA ALA A 77 11.32 -30.99 -18.24
C ALA A 77 10.90 -32.40 -18.72
N SER A 78 11.14 -33.46 -17.95
CA SER A 78 10.71 -34.82 -18.34
C SER A 78 9.18 -34.96 -18.37
N LEU A 79 8.47 -34.14 -17.60
CA LEU A 79 7.01 -34.13 -17.56
C LEU A 79 6.37 -33.44 -18.77
N ASP A 80 7.14 -32.64 -19.54
CA ASP A 80 6.63 -31.97 -20.74
C ASP A 80 6.21 -32.95 -21.84
N SER A 81 6.76 -34.17 -21.81
CA SER A 81 6.35 -35.26 -22.69
C SER A 81 4.89 -35.68 -22.49
N VAL A 82 4.35 -35.48 -21.28
CA VAL A 82 2.98 -35.88 -20.92
C VAL A 82 2.03 -34.68 -20.91
N MET A 83 2.48 -33.54 -20.40
CA MET A 83 1.69 -32.31 -20.33
C MET A 83 2.61 -31.08 -20.39
N SER A 84 2.23 -30.08 -21.19
CA SER A 84 3.03 -28.88 -21.35
C SER A 84 3.25 -28.13 -20.03
N CYS A 85 4.43 -27.51 -19.88
CA CYS A 85 4.78 -26.68 -18.73
C CYS A 85 3.71 -25.63 -18.39
N GLU A 86 3.15 -24.94 -19.39
CA GLU A 86 2.10 -23.92 -19.18
C GLU A 86 0.84 -24.51 -18.54
N GLN A 87 0.40 -25.68 -18.99
CA GLN A 87 -0.77 -26.35 -18.42
C GLN A 87 -0.51 -26.80 -16.99
N ARG A 88 0.70 -27.29 -16.69
CA ARG A 88 1.11 -27.70 -15.33
C ARG A 88 1.15 -26.51 -14.39
N GLN A 89 1.79 -25.39 -14.80
CA GLN A 89 1.82 -24.14 -14.03
C GLN A 89 0.41 -23.61 -13.76
N TRP A 90 -0.47 -23.64 -14.75
CA TRP A 90 -1.85 -23.18 -14.59
C TRP A 90 -2.66 -24.08 -13.64
N LEU A 91 -2.52 -25.42 -13.72
CA LEU A 91 -3.17 -26.35 -12.80
C LEU A 91 -2.68 -26.16 -11.37
N GLN A 92 -1.36 -26.03 -11.21
CA GLN A 92 -0.74 -25.78 -9.91
C GLN A 92 -1.21 -24.44 -9.32
N TYR A 93 -1.28 -23.39 -10.13
CA TYR A 93 -1.84 -22.11 -9.72
C TYR A 93 -3.31 -22.24 -9.26
N CYS A 94 -4.15 -22.94 -10.02
CA CYS A 94 -5.56 -23.16 -9.66
C CYS A 94 -5.69 -23.90 -8.33
N HIS A 95 -4.94 -25.00 -8.16
CA HIS A 95 -4.92 -25.79 -6.94
C HIS A 95 -4.46 -24.97 -5.73
N ASN A 96 -3.33 -24.28 -5.84
CA ASN A 96 -2.77 -23.44 -4.77
C ASN A 96 -3.73 -22.31 -4.38
N LYS A 97 -4.35 -21.65 -5.36
CA LYS A 97 -5.32 -20.58 -5.15
C LYS A 97 -6.53 -21.11 -4.37
N ASP A 98 -7.09 -22.25 -4.76
CA ASP A 98 -8.23 -22.85 -4.08
C ASP A 98 -7.84 -23.36 -2.68
N ASN A 99 -6.61 -23.87 -2.50
CA ASN A 99 -6.06 -24.29 -1.21
C ASN A 99 -5.97 -23.14 -0.22
N ILE A 100 -5.42 -21.99 -0.65
CA ILE A 100 -5.36 -20.76 0.15
C ILE A 100 -6.77 -20.29 0.53
N ILE A 101 -7.71 -20.27 -0.41
CA ILE A 101 -9.10 -19.86 -0.15
C ILE A 101 -9.74 -20.76 0.89
N MET A 102 -9.57 -22.08 0.75
CA MET A 102 -10.09 -23.06 1.69
C MET A 102 -9.46 -22.92 3.09
N GLY A 103 -8.16 -22.65 3.18
CA GLY A 103 -7.46 -22.41 4.45
C GLY A 103 -7.93 -21.15 5.17
N LEU A 104 -8.32 -20.10 4.42
CA LEU A 104 -8.72 -18.81 5.00
C LEU A 104 -10.20 -18.75 5.40
N ALA A 105 -11.11 -19.30 4.60
CA ALA A 105 -12.56 -19.15 4.82
C ALA A 105 -13.32 -20.47 5.05
N GLY A 106 -12.63 -21.61 4.97
CA GLY A 106 -13.24 -22.92 5.14
C GLY A 106 -14.00 -23.41 3.89
N PRO A 107 -14.72 -24.54 4.01
CA PRO A 107 -15.41 -25.18 2.89
C PRO A 107 -16.72 -24.49 2.49
N ASP A 108 -17.28 -23.65 3.35
CA ASP A 108 -18.61 -23.06 3.14
C ASP A 108 -18.55 -21.92 2.11
N PRO A 109 -19.22 -22.04 0.95
CA PRO A 109 -19.15 -21.03 -0.10
C PRO A 109 -19.74 -19.68 0.33
N GLY A 110 -20.74 -19.68 1.23
CA GLY A 110 -21.28 -18.47 1.82
C GLY A 110 -20.27 -17.71 2.68
N ASN A 111 -19.37 -18.42 3.36
CA ASN A 111 -18.35 -17.82 4.20
C ASN A 111 -17.20 -17.24 3.36
N GLN A 112 -16.83 -17.91 2.27
CA GLN A 112 -15.82 -17.43 1.33
C GLN A 112 -16.15 -16.05 0.74
N MET A 113 -17.40 -15.83 0.31
CA MET A 113 -17.84 -14.53 -0.25
C MET A 113 -17.77 -13.39 0.77
N ARG A 114 -17.93 -13.69 2.07
CA ARG A 114 -17.95 -12.71 3.16
C ARG A 114 -16.56 -12.39 3.71
N LEU A 115 -15.72 -13.42 3.86
CA LEU A 115 -14.42 -13.34 4.52
C LEU A 115 -13.25 -13.11 3.57
N ILE A 116 -13.42 -13.32 2.26
CA ILE A 116 -12.34 -13.17 1.29
C ILE A 116 -12.65 -12.08 0.27
N ARG A 117 -11.69 -11.18 0.04
CA ARG A 117 -11.72 -10.19 -1.03
C ARG A 117 -10.41 -10.17 -1.80
N ARG A 118 -10.51 -9.85 -3.08
CA ARG A 118 -9.36 -9.67 -3.97
C ARG A 118 -9.13 -8.19 -4.20
N CYS A 119 -7.87 -7.78 -4.28
CA CYS A 119 -7.54 -6.41 -4.68
C CYS A 119 -8.09 -6.16 -6.10
N PRO A 120 -8.78 -5.03 -6.36
CA PRO A 120 -9.33 -4.72 -7.67
C PRO A 120 -8.25 -4.55 -8.76
N THR A 121 -7.02 -4.20 -8.37
CA THR A 121 -5.92 -3.95 -9.31
C THR A 121 -5.03 -5.18 -9.49
N CYS A 122 -4.44 -5.71 -8.41
CA CYS A 122 -3.47 -6.81 -8.50
C CYS A 122 -4.04 -8.21 -8.19
N ARG A 123 -5.34 -8.31 -7.85
CA ARG A 123 -6.05 -9.56 -7.55
C ARG A 123 -5.49 -10.40 -6.38
N THR A 124 -4.51 -9.89 -5.63
CA THR A 124 -4.04 -10.50 -4.37
C THR A 124 -5.22 -10.72 -3.42
N ILE A 125 -5.22 -11.88 -2.77
CA ILE A 125 -6.29 -12.36 -1.89
C ILE A 125 -6.04 -11.81 -0.47
N TYR A 126 -7.08 -11.26 0.14
CA TYR A 126 -7.10 -10.75 1.50
C TYR A 126 -8.21 -11.45 2.28
N TYR A 127 -8.01 -11.58 3.59
CA TYR A 127 -9.01 -12.05 4.54
C TYR A 127 -9.55 -10.89 5.37
N LYS A 128 -10.85 -10.90 5.71
CA LYS A 128 -11.46 -9.85 6.52
C LYS A 128 -10.91 -9.95 7.93
N ARG A 129 -10.26 -8.90 8.42
CA ARG A 129 -10.12 -8.70 9.86
C ARG A 129 -11.39 -8.04 10.38
N GLU A 130 -11.89 -8.49 11.52
CA GLU A 130 -12.98 -7.80 12.20
C GLU A 130 -12.64 -6.32 12.38
N GLY A 131 -13.63 -5.46 12.18
CA GLY A 131 -13.47 -4.03 12.43
C GLY A 131 -12.71 -3.21 11.37
N CYS A 132 -12.32 -3.77 10.21
CA CYS A 132 -11.62 -3.04 9.15
C CYS A 132 -12.32 -3.14 7.79
N ASN A 133 -12.84 -2.01 7.28
CA ASN A 133 -13.50 -1.91 5.98
C ASN A 133 -12.65 -1.16 4.94
N ASN A 134 -11.67 -0.36 5.37
CA ASN A 134 -10.72 0.29 4.48
C ASN A 134 -9.42 -0.52 4.40
N VAL A 135 -9.23 -1.26 3.31
CA VAL A 135 -8.07 -2.14 3.14
C VAL A 135 -7.05 -1.51 2.20
N ARG A 136 -5.79 -1.55 2.62
CA ARG A 136 -4.64 -1.16 1.81
C ARG A 136 -3.93 -2.42 1.33
N CYS A 137 -3.73 -2.52 0.02
CA CYS A 137 -2.99 -3.62 -0.57
C CYS A 137 -1.57 -3.71 0.00
N ALA A 138 -1.18 -4.89 0.50
CA ALA A 138 0.15 -5.16 1.06
C ALA A 138 1.25 -5.25 -0.01
N ASN A 139 0.87 -5.50 -1.27
CA ASN A 139 1.82 -5.45 -2.37
C ASN A 139 2.32 -4.01 -2.55
N SER A 140 3.60 -3.80 -2.26
CA SER A 140 4.27 -2.49 -2.30
C SER A 140 4.18 -1.80 -3.66
N ARG A 141 4.15 -2.58 -4.75
CA ARG A 141 4.00 -2.03 -6.12
C ARG A 141 2.58 -1.57 -6.43
N CYS A 142 1.57 -2.22 -5.85
CA CYS A 142 0.16 -1.91 -6.12
C CYS A 142 -0.37 -0.83 -5.16
N ASN A 143 -0.15 -1.00 -3.86
CA ASN A 143 -0.47 -0.06 -2.78
C ASN A 143 -1.89 0.56 -2.81
N THR A 144 -2.81 -0.05 -3.55
CA THR A 144 -4.14 0.47 -3.81
C THR A 144 -5.01 0.29 -2.58
N GLN A 145 -5.72 1.34 -2.18
CA GLN A 145 -6.72 1.28 -1.12
C GLN A 145 -8.07 0.91 -1.74
N PHE A 146 -8.83 0.06 -1.07
CA PHE A 146 -10.15 -0.35 -1.53
C PHE A 146 -11.09 -0.66 -0.36
N CYS A 147 -12.39 -0.55 -0.62
CA CYS A 147 -13.43 -0.85 0.36
C CYS A 147 -13.72 -2.36 0.38
N TRP A 148 -13.76 -2.94 1.58
CA TRP A 148 -14.04 -4.37 1.75
C TRP A 148 -15.45 -4.76 1.27
N GLU A 149 -16.45 -3.94 1.60
CA GLU A 149 -17.85 -4.23 1.33
C GLU A 149 -18.13 -4.24 -0.18
N CYS A 150 -17.76 -3.16 -0.88
CA CYS A 150 -18.05 -3.01 -2.31
C CYS A 150 -16.92 -3.46 -3.25
N GLY A 151 -15.71 -3.71 -2.74
CA GLY A 151 -14.55 -4.13 -3.53
C GLY A 151 -13.96 -3.06 -4.45
N LYS A 152 -14.49 -1.82 -4.43
CA LYS A 152 -14.06 -0.74 -5.33
C LYS A 152 -12.82 -0.04 -4.77
N PRO A 153 -11.91 0.43 -5.65
CA PRO A 153 -10.78 1.23 -5.23
C PRO A 153 -11.25 2.55 -4.60
N THR A 154 -10.60 2.93 -3.50
CA THR A 154 -10.89 4.14 -2.73
C THR A 154 -9.68 5.06 -2.76
N ARG A 155 -9.92 6.37 -2.93
CA ARG A 155 -8.90 7.40 -2.77
C ARG A 155 -9.18 8.13 -1.46
N GLY A 156 -8.56 7.64 -0.39
CA GLY A 156 -8.78 8.16 0.97
C GLY A 156 -10.14 7.74 1.55
N PHE A 157 -10.68 8.58 2.44
CA PHE A 157 -11.87 8.27 3.24
C PHE A 157 -13.20 8.72 2.61
N SER A 158 -13.17 9.38 1.44
CA SER A 158 -14.33 9.97 0.77
C SER A 158 -15.43 8.95 0.42
N HIS A 159 -15.04 7.75 0.00
CA HIS A 159 -15.98 6.67 -0.34
C HIS A 159 -16.89 6.27 0.82
N PHE A 160 -16.40 6.39 2.06
CA PHE A 160 -17.10 5.93 3.25
C PHE A 160 -18.04 6.99 3.88
N ALA A 161 -18.07 8.20 3.31
CA ALA A 161 -18.81 9.33 3.85
C ALA A 161 -20.23 9.48 3.25
N GLY A 162 -20.48 8.92 2.07
CA GLY A 162 -21.70 9.18 1.30
C GLY A 162 -22.66 7.98 1.12
N ASN A 163 -22.29 6.78 1.55
CA ASN A 163 -23.06 5.55 1.28
C ASN A 163 -23.40 4.80 2.57
N ASP A 164 -24.70 4.58 2.82
CA ASP A 164 -25.17 3.84 4.00
C ASP A 164 -24.64 2.39 4.06
N LYS A 165 -24.31 1.82 2.90
CA LYS A 165 -23.78 0.45 2.78
C LYS A 165 -22.28 0.33 3.00
N CYS A 166 -21.51 1.42 2.91
CA CYS A 166 -20.05 1.39 2.95
C CYS A 166 -19.56 2.35 4.03
N MET A 167 -19.70 1.97 5.30
CA MET A 167 -19.26 2.79 6.43
C MET A 167 -17.86 2.41 6.89
N LEU A 168 -17.11 3.39 7.35
CA LEU A 168 -15.88 3.15 8.13
C LEU A 168 -16.23 2.38 9.40
N SER A 169 -15.38 1.41 9.69
CA SER A 169 -15.50 0.65 10.92
C SER A 169 -14.74 1.34 12.05
N THR A 170 -15.06 0.98 13.30
CA THR A 170 -14.52 1.59 14.52
C THR A 170 -13.00 1.57 14.57
N ASP A 171 -12.39 0.47 14.16
CA ASP A 171 -10.93 0.28 14.23
C ASP A 171 -10.20 1.12 13.17
N ASP A 172 -10.85 1.39 12.03
CA ASP A 172 -10.32 2.29 11.02
C ASP A 172 -10.31 3.75 11.52
N MET A 173 -11.28 4.12 12.36
CA MET A 173 -11.30 5.44 13.01
C MET A 173 -10.18 5.59 14.04
N GLU A 174 -9.93 4.54 14.84
CA GLU A 174 -8.88 4.55 15.85
C GLU A 174 -7.49 4.81 15.24
N ARG A 175 -7.22 4.29 14.04
CA ARG A 175 -5.98 4.58 13.28
C ARG A 175 -5.80 6.06 12.97
N GLY A 176 -6.89 6.81 12.77
CA GLY A 176 -6.85 8.26 12.52
C GLY A 176 -6.55 9.08 13.78
N PHE A 177 -6.90 8.58 14.96
CA PHE A 177 -6.66 9.23 16.25
C PHE A 177 -5.38 8.72 16.92
N PHE A 178 -4.26 8.71 16.19
CA PHE A 178 -2.97 8.22 16.67
C PHE A 178 -2.56 8.83 18.02
N LEU A 179 -2.76 10.14 18.21
CA LEU A 179 -2.44 10.83 19.48
C LEU A 179 -3.25 10.28 20.66
N PHE A 180 -4.53 9.96 20.46
CA PHE A 180 -5.38 9.36 21.50
C PHE A 180 -4.98 7.92 21.77
N ARG A 181 -4.65 7.15 20.73
CA ARG A 181 -4.15 5.78 20.89
C ARG A 181 -2.81 5.76 21.62
N LEU A 182 -1.87 6.63 21.27
CA LEU A 182 -0.61 6.78 21.98
C LEU A 182 -0.88 7.18 23.44
N ALA A 183 -1.77 8.14 23.68
CA ALA A 183 -2.17 8.53 25.02
C ALA A 183 -2.78 7.35 25.81
N ARG A 184 -3.54 6.45 25.16
CA ARG A 184 -4.08 5.22 25.77
C ARG A 184 -2.97 4.24 26.13
N ASP A 185 -2.15 3.89 25.15
CA ASP A 185 -1.21 2.75 25.18
C ASP A 185 0.09 3.08 25.94
N VAL A 186 0.37 4.37 26.20
CA VAL A 186 1.56 4.78 26.97
C VAL A 186 1.40 4.47 28.46
N TYR A 187 2.37 3.72 28.99
CA TYR A 187 2.48 3.39 30.41
C TYR A 187 2.84 4.61 31.26
N PRO A 188 2.28 4.74 32.48
CA PRO A 188 2.56 5.87 33.37
C PRO A 188 4.04 5.97 33.75
N PHE A 189 4.72 4.83 33.88
CA PHE A 189 6.16 4.79 34.13
C PHE A 189 6.98 5.44 33.00
N GLY A 190 6.59 5.22 31.74
CA GLY A 190 7.26 5.84 30.60
C GLY A 190 7.11 7.37 30.60
N VAL A 191 5.93 7.87 30.98
CA VAL A 191 5.69 9.32 31.11
C VAL A 191 6.54 9.90 32.23
N PHE A 192 6.66 9.21 33.37
CA PHE A 192 7.46 9.67 34.51
C PHE A 192 8.94 9.86 34.14
N PHE A 193 9.57 8.87 33.51
CA PHE A 193 10.95 8.98 33.05
C PHE A 193 11.13 10.06 31.96
N GLY A 194 10.06 10.38 31.22
CA GLY A 194 10.06 11.45 30.23
C GLY A 194 10.06 12.86 30.82
N ILE A 195 9.63 13.07 32.08
CA ILE A 195 9.55 14.40 32.71
C ILE A 195 10.89 15.15 32.69
N PRO A 196 12.01 14.62 33.22
CA PRO A 196 13.29 15.33 33.23
C PRO A 196 13.81 15.60 31.81
N VAL A 197 13.58 14.68 30.88
CA VAL A 197 13.99 14.83 29.48
C VAL A 197 13.22 15.95 28.80
N MET A 198 11.89 16.00 28.98
CA MET A 198 11.04 17.05 28.42
C MET A 198 11.36 18.42 29.03
N PHE A 199 11.67 18.48 30.33
CA PHE A 199 12.12 19.71 30.97
C PHE A 199 13.44 20.21 30.36
N PHE A 200 14.45 19.35 30.27
CA PHE A 200 15.75 19.71 29.70
C PHE A 200 15.62 20.18 28.24
N LEU A 201 14.81 19.49 27.44
CA LEU A 201 14.60 19.83 26.04
C LEU A 201 13.90 21.19 25.90
N LEU A 202 12.80 21.42 26.63
CA LEU A 202 12.00 22.63 26.49
C LEU A 202 12.62 23.87 27.14
N PHE A 203 13.32 23.74 28.26
CA PHE A 203 13.84 24.90 29.00
C PHE A 203 15.31 25.19 28.77
N ILE A 204 16.09 24.22 28.27
CA ILE A 204 17.53 24.40 28.06
C ILE A 204 17.86 24.31 26.58
N ILE A 205 17.58 23.17 25.93
CA ILE A 205 17.97 22.96 24.53
C ILE A 205 17.24 23.92 23.59
N CYS A 206 15.90 23.97 23.61
CA CYS A 206 15.14 24.78 22.65
C CYS A 206 15.44 26.29 22.76
N PRO A 207 15.48 26.91 23.94
CA PRO A 207 15.89 28.30 24.12
C PRO A 207 17.30 28.57 23.57
N PHE A 208 18.26 27.69 23.88
CA PHE A 208 19.62 27.80 23.38
C PHE A 208 19.65 27.73 21.85
N VAL A 209 18.97 26.75 21.26
CA VAL A 209 18.87 26.62 19.79
C VAL A 209 18.23 27.87 19.19
N LEU A 210 17.19 28.45 19.78
CA LEU A 210 16.58 29.69 19.25
C LEU A 210 17.56 30.87 19.28
N ILE A 211 18.37 31.01 20.33
CA ILE A 211 19.35 32.11 20.44
C ILE A 211 20.43 32.02 19.36
N PHE A 212 20.90 30.82 18.98
CA PHE A 212 21.98 30.66 18.00
C PHE A 212 21.51 30.39 16.57
N LEU A 213 20.40 29.68 16.40
CA LEU A 213 19.88 29.30 15.08
C LEU A 213 19.16 30.46 14.39
N PHE A 214 18.51 31.33 15.16
CA PHE A 214 17.88 32.53 14.62
C PHE A 214 18.87 33.47 13.92
N PRO A 215 19.97 33.93 14.56
CA PRO A 215 20.95 34.79 13.88
C PRO A 215 21.64 34.08 12.73
N TYR A 216 21.93 32.78 12.85
CA TYR A 216 22.49 31.99 11.76
C TYR A 216 21.55 31.97 10.53
N SER A 217 20.26 31.72 10.74
CA SER A 217 19.24 31.69 9.69
C SER A 217 19.08 33.06 9.00
N CYS A 218 19.11 34.15 9.79
CA CYS A 218 19.10 35.51 9.24
C CYS A 218 20.32 35.79 8.35
N CYS A 219 21.51 35.38 8.79
CA CYS A 219 22.75 35.53 8.01
C CYS A 219 22.72 34.68 6.73
N ASP A 220 22.32 33.41 6.80
CA ASP A 220 22.23 32.51 5.64
C ASP A 220 21.22 33.03 4.61
N HIS A 221 20.05 33.50 5.06
CA HIS A 221 19.05 34.09 4.17
C HIS A 221 19.59 35.32 3.42
N MET A 222 20.38 36.16 4.08
CA MET A 222 21.00 37.33 3.46
C MET A 222 22.09 36.97 2.45
N ILE A 223 22.95 36.01 2.79
CA ILE A 223 23.98 35.51 1.88
C ILE A 223 23.33 34.95 0.61
N LYS A 224 22.33 34.07 0.76
CA LYS A 224 21.60 33.48 -0.37
C LYS A 224 20.89 34.50 -1.23
N LYS A 225 20.23 35.48 -0.62
CA LYS A 225 19.53 36.56 -1.33
C LYS A 225 20.50 37.45 -2.12
N SER A 226 21.71 37.69 -1.61
CA SER A 226 22.72 38.45 -2.35
C SER A 226 23.33 37.63 -3.48
N THR A 227 23.59 36.34 -3.27
CA THR A 227 24.16 35.45 -4.31
C THR A 227 23.17 35.13 -5.42
N SER A 228 21.86 35.27 -5.21
CA SER A 228 20.87 35.08 -6.29
C SER A 228 20.74 36.29 -7.21
N SER A 229 21.24 37.47 -6.79
CA SER A 229 21.09 38.72 -7.54
C SER A 229 22.31 39.08 -8.38
N SER A 230 23.51 38.59 -8.03
CA SER A 230 24.74 38.80 -8.81
C SER A 230 25.60 37.53 -8.82
N GLN A 231 25.94 37.07 -10.03
CA GLN A 231 26.68 35.82 -10.27
C GLN A 231 28.21 35.97 -10.07
N TYR A 232 28.69 37.21 -9.92
CA TYR A 232 30.04 37.59 -9.54
C TYR A 232 29.96 38.76 -8.55
N LEU A 233 30.51 38.61 -7.34
CA LEU A 233 30.57 39.68 -6.34
C LEU A 233 31.87 40.48 -6.54
N THR A 234 31.75 41.77 -6.85
CA THR A 234 32.89 42.70 -6.91
C THR A 234 33.48 42.95 -5.51
N GLU A 235 34.75 43.36 -5.42
CA GLU A 235 35.45 43.57 -4.13
C GLU A 235 34.73 44.57 -3.20
N SER A 236 34.09 45.60 -3.76
CA SER A 236 33.28 46.57 -3.00
C SER A 236 31.97 45.96 -2.45
N GLU A 237 31.34 45.06 -3.21
CA GLU A 237 30.13 44.34 -2.78
C GLU A 237 30.43 43.31 -1.69
N ARG A 238 31.62 42.68 -1.72
CA ARG A 238 32.08 41.79 -0.63
C ARG A 238 32.20 42.52 0.69
N ILE A 239 32.83 43.71 0.69
CA ILE A 239 32.98 44.53 1.89
C ILE A 239 31.59 44.96 2.43
N LEU A 240 30.69 45.40 1.54
CA LEU A 240 29.33 45.80 1.94
C LEU A 240 28.54 44.61 2.52
N MET A 241 28.69 43.41 1.96
CA MET A 241 28.06 42.20 2.47
C MET A 241 28.60 41.80 3.84
N THR A 242 29.91 41.85 4.06
CA THR A 242 30.51 41.57 5.37
C THR A 242 30.03 42.55 6.44
N VAL A 243 29.97 43.85 6.13
CA VAL A 243 29.44 44.87 7.06
C VAL A 243 27.95 44.62 7.36
N LYS A 244 27.14 44.25 6.37
CA LYS A 244 25.71 43.93 6.57
C LYS A 244 25.52 42.69 7.44
N VAL A 245 26.29 41.63 7.21
CA VAL A 245 26.22 40.41 8.03
C VAL A 245 26.65 40.69 9.48
N LEU A 246 27.70 41.49 9.69
CA LEU A 246 28.18 41.83 11.03
C LEU A 246 27.18 42.70 11.81
N THR A 247 26.59 43.71 11.15
CA THR A 247 25.60 44.61 11.75
C THR A 247 24.27 43.91 12.03
N ILE A 248 23.78 43.10 11.10
CA ILE A 248 22.53 42.35 11.31
C ILE A 248 22.74 41.23 12.32
N GLY A 249 23.87 40.51 12.28
CA GLY A 249 24.19 39.45 13.22
C GLY A 249 24.25 39.95 14.67
N THR A 250 24.85 41.12 14.91
CA THR A 250 24.89 41.74 16.25
C THR A 250 23.52 42.20 16.73
N LEU A 251 22.66 42.71 15.85
CA LEU A 251 21.26 43.06 16.16
C LEU A 251 20.34 41.83 16.31
N ALA A 252 20.68 40.71 15.68
CA ALA A 252 19.91 39.47 15.72
C ALA A 252 20.05 38.70 17.05
N ILE A 253 21.16 38.90 17.78
CA ILE A 253 21.38 38.28 19.10
C ILE A 253 20.36 38.77 20.15
N PRO A 254 20.20 40.09 20.41
CA PRO A 254 19.24 40.56 21.40
C PRO A 254 17.79 40.24 21.02
N THR A 255 17.46 40.24 19.73
CA THR A 255 16.13 39.81 19.26
C THR A 255 15.89 38.31 19.47
N GLY A 256 16.92 37.47 19.27
CA GLY A 256 16.89 36.05 19.61
C GLY A 256 16.66 35.80 21.11
N ILE A 257 17.27 36.60 21.98
CA ILE A 257 17.05 36.52 23.44
C ILE A 257 15.59 36.84 23.80
N VAL A 258 15.02 37.90 23.22
CA VAL A 258 13.60 38.26 23.45
C VAL A 258 12.66 37.15 22.98
N LEU A 259 12.93 36.56 21.81
CA LEU A 259 12.15 35.43 21.29
C LEU A 259 12.25 34.19 22.21
N SER A 260 13.45 33.93 22.74
CA SER A 260 13.69 32.84 23.69
C SER A 260 12.88 33.01 24.99
N ILE A 261 12.76 34.24 25.52
CA ILE A 261 11.92 34.53 26.69
C ILE A 261 10.45 34.22 26.39
N GLY A 262 9.95 34.61 25.21
CA GLY A 262 8.60 34.26 24.77
C GLY A 262 8.38 32.75 24.63
N PHE A 263 9.39 32.03 24.14
CA PHE A 263 9.35 30.57 24.04
C PHE A 263 9.29 29.92 25.43
N ILE A 264 10.05 30.39 26.42
CA ILE A 264 10.03 29.84 27.79
C ILE A 264 8.63 29.93 28.41
N LEU A 265 7.88 31.01 28.16
CA LEU A 265 6.49 31.14 28.63
C LEU A 265 5.56 30.08 28.02
N THR A 266 5.66 29.87 26.71
CA THR A 266 4.86 28.84 26.02
C THR A 266 5.28 27.42 26.40
N ALA A 267 6.59 27.19 26.58
CA ALA A 267 7.15 25.95 27.09
C ALA A 267 6.65 25.61 28.49
N ALA A 268 6.49 26.60 29.38
CA ALA A 268 5.93 26.39 30.71
C ALA A 268 4.47 25.89 30.66
N VAL A 269 3.64 26.45 29.76
CA VAL A 269 2.27 25.97 29.56
C VAL A 269 2.24 24.54 29.04
N LEU A 270 3.11 24.19 28.08
CA LEU A 270 3.21 22.84 27.54
C LEU A 270 3.70 21.83 28.60
N PHE A 271 4.69 22.21 29.41
CA PHE A 271 5.21 21.37 30.47
C PHE A 271 4.17 21.15 31.57
N PHE A 272 3.41 22.19 31.94
CA PHE A 272 2.30 22.07 32.87
C PHE A 272 1.20 21.13 32.33
N ALA A 273 0.85 21.26 31.05
CA ALA A 273 -0.10 20.36 30.41
C ALA A 273 0.41 18.89 30.38
N TYR A 274 1.71 18.68 30.21
CA TYR A 274 2.35 17.35 30.29
C TYR A 274 2.29 16.75 31.70
N ILE A 275 2.58 17.55 32.74
CA ILE A 275 2.43 17.12 34.14
C ILE A 275 0.97 16.82 34.44
N LEU A 276 0.02 17.66 34.01
CA LEU A 276 -1.40 17.41 34.19
C LEU A 276 -1.83 16.10 33.53
N PHE A 277 -1.32 15.80 32.33
CA PHE A 277 -1.55 14.52 31.66
C PHE A 277 -1.01 13.34 32.46
N TYR A 278 0.19 13.45 33.04
CA TYR A 278 0.75 12.44 33.94
C TYR A 278 -0.12 12.24 35.19
N LEU A 279 -0.54 13.32 35.84
CA LEU A 279 -1.43 13.26 37.02
C LEU A 279 -2.77 12.62 36.68
N LEU A 280 -3.37 12.97 35.55
CA LEU A 280 -4.59 12.33 35.06
C LEU A 280 -4.39 10.83 34.91
N LYS A 281 -3.27 10.38 34.33
CA LYS A 281 -2.92 8.96 34.17
C LYS A 281 -2.71 8.20 35.47
N LEU A 282 -2.30 8.87 36.55
CA LEU A 282 -2.20 8.24 37.88
C LEU A 282 -3.58 8.03 38.53
N THR A 283 -4.57 8.83 38.16
CA THR A 283 -5.91 8.67 38.74
C THR A 283 -6.58 7.39 38.20
N PRO A 284 -7.30 6.62 39.06
CA PRO A 284 -8.08 5.47 38.63
C PRO A 284 -9.24 5.85 37.70
N MET A 285 -9.55 7.15 37.60
CA MET A 285 -10.54 7.69 36.66
C MET A 285 -10.05 7.67 35.22
N SER A 286 -8.75 7.73 34.96
CA SER A 286 -8.22 7.65 33.59
C SER A 286 -8.58 6.33 32.92
N ASN A 287 -8.43 5.21 33.63
CA ASN A 287 -8.81 3.89 33.14
C ASN A 287 -10.32 3.81 32.89
N LYS A 288 -11.15 4.37 33.80
CA LYS A 288 -12.62 4.43 33.60
C LYS A 288 -13.03 5.32 32.43
N ILE A 289 -12.31 6.40 32.16
CA ILE A 289 -12.53 7.27 30.99
C ILE A 289 -12.13 6.55 29.70
N LEU A 290 -11.06 5.77 29.74
CA LEU A 290 -10.60 4.90 28.65
C LEU A 290 -11.64 3.83 28.31
N ASP A 291 -12.18 3.14 29.32
CA ASP A 291 -13.24 2.14 29.13
C ASP A 291 -14.57 2.77 28.66
N ARG A 292 -14.79 4.06 28.95
CA ARG A 292 -15.92 4.82 28.39
C ARG A 292 -15.67 5.31 26.98
N TYR A 293 -14.41 5.49 26.57
CA TYR A 293 -14.07 5.87 25.20
C TYR A 293 -14.52 4.80 24.19
N ASP A 294 -14.35 3.52 24.52
CA ASP A 294 -14.84 2.41 23.68
C ASP A 294 -16.36 2.44 23.50
N ARG A 295 -17.11 3.01 24.46
CA ARG A 295 -18.55 3.32 24.33
C ARG A 295 -18.84 4.65 23.62
N PHE A 296 -17.93 5.61 23.70
CA PHE A 296 -18.08 6.92 23.08
C PHE A 296 -17.86 6.87 21.56
N VAL A 297 -16.99 5.99 21.06
CA VAL A 297 -16.74 5.84 19.62
C VAL A 297 -18.02 5.41 18.85
N PRO A 298 -18.79 4.40 19.30
CA PRO A 298 -20.11 4.08 18.74
C PRO A 298 -21.12 5.23 18.86
N PHE A 299 -21.09 5.99 19.96
CA PHE A 299 -21.99 7.13 20.17
C PHE A 299 -21.66 8.31 19.23
N ALA A 300 -20.38 8.58 19.00
CA ALA A 300 -19.92 9.59 18.04
C ALA A 300 -20.29 9.21 16.59
N LYS A 301 -20.35 7.91 16.28
CA LYS A 301 -20.89 7.40 15.01
C LYS A 301 -22.39 7.70 14.89
N TYR A 302 -23.16 7.54 15.96
CA TYR A 302 -24.60 7.85 15.99
C TYR A 302 -24.90 9.35 15.88
N MET A 303 -24.10 10.20 16.54
CA MET A 303 -24.30 11.65 16.59
C MET A 303 -23.86 12.41 15.32
N GLY A 304 -23.36 11.73 14.28
CA GLY A 304 -23.08 12.36 12.98
C GLY A 304 -21.99 13.44 12.97
N VAL A 305 -21.28 13.66 14.08
CA VAL A 305 -20.19 14.67 14.24
C VAL A 305 -19.08 14.48 13.20
N MET A 306 -18.94 13.27 12.67
CA MET A 306 -18.03 12.91 11.58
C MET A 306 -18.35 13.59 10.23
N ARG A 307 -19.60 13.98 9.95
CA ARG A 307 -19.96 14.64 8.67
C ARG A 307 -19.35 16.03 8.52
N TYR A 308 -19.24 16.79 9.62
CA TYR A 308 -18.89 18.22 9.55
C TYR A 308 -17.39 18.49 9.33
N LYS A 309 -16.52 17.77 10.06
CA LYS A 309 -15.06 17.95 9.95
C LYS A 309 -14.51 17.46 8.61
N HIS A 310 -15.17 16.48 7.99
CA HIS A 310 -14.79 15.93 6.69
C HIS A 310 -15.32 16.76 5.51
N MET A 311 -16.51 17.36 5.61
CA MET A 311 -17.01 18.29 4.59
C MET A 311 -16.03 19.47 4.36
N LEU A 312 -15.41 20.01 5.42
CA LEU A 312 -14.39 21.07 5.33
C LEU A 312 -13.05 20.61 4.73
N LYS A 313 -12.74 19.31 4.79
CA LYS A 313 -11.53 18.73 4.19
C LYS A 313 -11.78 18.36 2.73
N ASP A 314 -12.93 17.78 2.42
CA ASP A 314 -13.36 17.38 1.08
C ASP A 314 -13.53 18.62 0.18
N VAL A 315 -14.07 19.74 0.70
CA VAL A 315 -14.10 21.02 -0.01
C VAL A 315 -12.69 21.55 -0.31
N ARG A 316 -11.72 21.30 0.58
CA ARG A 316 -10.32 21.74 0.41
C ARG A 316 -9.56 20.85 -0.57
N GLU A 317 -9.90 19.56 -0.62
CA GLU A 317 -9.29 18.55 -1.48
C GLU A 317 -9.87 18.64 -2.90
N ALA A 318 -11.18 18.87 -3.04
CA ALA A 318 -11.83 19.20 -4.32
C ALA A 318 -11.24 20.47 -4.95
N ARG A 319 -11.00 21.53 -4.16
CA ARG A 319 -10.32 22.74 -4.66
C ARG A 319 -8.88 22.50 -5.09
N ARG A 320 -8.17 21.54 -4.49
CA ARG A 320 -6.81 21.16 -4.91
C ARG A 320 -6.83 20.40 -6.23
N LEU A 321 -7.71 19.40 -6.34
CA LEU A 321 -7.90 18.64 -7.58
C LEU A 321 -8.31 19.54 -8.75
N GLU A 322 -9.15 20.54 -8.50
CA GLU A 322 -9.52 21.50 -9.55
C GLU A 322 -8.32 22.39 -9.97
N LYS A 323 -7.43 22.74 -9.04
CA LYS A 323 -6.19 23.46 -9.36
C LYS A 323 -5.22 22.59 -10.15
N ASP A 324 -5.04 21.32 -9.75
CA ASP A 324 -4.17 20.37 -10.42
C ASP A 324 -4.69 20.10 -11.85
N ARG A 325 -6.01 19.89 -12.01
CA ARG A 325 -6.63 19.74 -13.34
C ARG A 325 -6.40 20.97 -14.24
N LYS A 326 -6.55 22.18 -13.68
CA LYS A 326 -6.28 23.43 -14.40
C LYS A 326 -4.78 23.62 -14.70
N PHE A 327 -3.90 23.07 -13.88
CA PHE A 327 -2.45 23.08 -14.12
C PHE A 327 -2.09 22.13 -15.27
N ASP A 328 -2.62 20.90 -15.24
CA ASP A 328 -2.42 19.91 -16.30
C ASP A 328 -3.01 20.38 -17.64
N GLU A 329 -4.17 21.03 -17.61
CA GLU A 329 -4.79 21.62 -18.80
C GLU A 329 -3.92 22.73 -19.39
N LYS A 330 -3.35 23.61 -18.55
CA LYS A 330 -2.40 24.63 -19.00
C LYS A 330 -1.07 24.06 -19.51
N GLU A 331 -0.60 22.94 -18.96
CA GLU A 331 0.58 22.26 -19.49
C GLU A 331 0.30 21.65 -20.86
N ARG A 332 -0.84 20.97 -21.04
CA ARG A 332 -1.28 20.47 -22.34
C ARG A 332 -1.45 21.59 -23.37
N ASP A 333 -2.06 22.71 -22.99
CA ASP A 333 -2.21 23.87 -23.88
C ASP A 333 -0.85 24.44 -24.29
N LYS A 334 0.13 24.50 -23.37
CA LYS A 334 1.51 24.92 -23.68
C LYS A 334 2.23 23.94 -24.59
N GLU A 335 2.01 22.64 -24.42
CA GLU A 335 2.56 21.60 -25.30
C GLU A 335 1.94 21.69 -26.70
N GLU A 336 0.63 21.90 -26.80
CA GLU A 336 -0.06 22.09 -28.09
C GLU A 336 0.40 23.39 -28.79
N GLN A 337 0.64 24.46 -28.02
CA GLN A 337 1.21 25.71 -28.55
C GLN A 337 2.66 25.56 -29.04
N LYS A 338 3.46 24.72 -28.36
CA LYS A 338 4.82 24.36 -28.82
C LYS A 338 4.79 23.46 -30.05
N GLY A 339 3.79 22.57 -30.19
CA GLY A 339 3.59 21.72 -31.36
C GLY A 339 3.08 22.45 -32.61
N LYS A 340 2.51 23.65 -32.47
CA LYS A 340 2.05 24.50 -33.59
C LYS A 340 3.14 25.42 -34.18
N LEU A 341 4.35 25.41 -33.63
CA LEU A 341 5.47 26.20 -34.16
C LEU A 341 6.46 25.32 -34.91
N ILE A 342 6.55 25.63 -36.22
CA ILE A 342 7.52 25.22 -37.24
C ILE A 342 7.01 24.14 -38.23
N VAL A 343 6.39 24.62 -39.31
CA VAL A 343 6.62 24.10 -40.66
C VAL A 343 7.14 25.29 -41.48
N TYR A 344 8.44 25.30 -41.80
CA TYR A 344 8.98 26.18 -42.84
C TYR A 344 8.71 25.50 -44.18
N ASP A 345 8.08 26.23 -45.09
CA ASP A 345 7.82 25.83 -46.48
C ASP A 345 9.10 26.07 -47.31
N ASP A 346 9.92 25.03 -47.47
CA ASP A 346 11.00 25.01 -48.45
C ASP A 346 10.43 24.72 -49.85
N ARG A 347 9.80 25.73 -50.45
CA ARG A 347 9.53 25.76 -51.90
C ARG A 347 10.00 27.05 -52.52
N SER A 348 11.32 27.15 -52.66
CA SER A 348 11.92 27.96 -53.73
C SER A 348 13.29 27.46 -54.15
N PHE A 349 13.48 26.14 -54.39
CA PHE A 349 14.58 25.69 -55.25
C PHE A 349 14.28 24.33 -55.90
N ASN A 350 14.42 24.31 -57.23
CA ASN A 350 14.61 23.18 -58.14
C ASN A 350 13.40 22.35 -58.63
N ASN A 351 12.99 22.70 -59.84
CA ASN A 351 12.80 21.79 -60.98
C ASN A 351 13.18 20.33 -60.72
N CYS A 352 12.20 19.42 -60.82
CA CYS A 352 12.31 18.30 -61.74
C CYS A 352 10.93 17.70 -62.03
N ASN A 353 10.68 17.46 -63.31
CA ASN A 353 9.51 16.79 -63.87
C ASN A 353 9.23 15.42 -63.23
N ILE A 354 7.95 15.02 -63.17
CA ILE A 354 7.37 13.85 -63.88
C ILE A 354 6.02 13.47 -63.20
N VAL A 355 4.95 13.70 -63.97
CA VAL A 355 3.75 12.87 -64.21
C VAL A 355 2.89 12.34 -63.02
N ASN A 356 1.60 12.68 -63.13
CA ASN A 356 0.42 12.23 -62.39
C ASN A 356 0.31 10.71 -62.16
N GLU A 357 -0.25 10.30 -61.01
CA GLU A 357 -1.34 9.33 -61.00
C GLU A 357 -2.28 9.44 -59.77
N LYS A 358 -3.54 9.68 -60.14
CA LYS A 358 -4.86 9.48 -59.53
C LYS A 358 -5.07 8.59 -58.28
N GLN A 359 -6.16 8.98 -57.59
CA GLN A 359 -7.21 8.16 -56.96
C GLN A 359 -6.85 7.46 -55.63
N GLU A 360 -7.73 7.22 -54.66
CA GLU A 360 -9.14 7.53 -54.38
C GLU A 360 -9.36 7.06 -52.92
N GLY A 361 -10.32 7.66 -52.21
CA GLY A 361 -11.29 6.84 -51.48
C GLY A 361 -11.05 6.42 -50.02
N ARG A 362 -11.95 6.96 -49.19
CA ARG A 362 -12.81 6.25 -48.21
C ARG A 362 -12.32 5.93 -46.79
N THR A 363 -12.85 6.73 -45.87
CA THR A 363 -13.80 6.40 -44.79
C THR A 363 -13.50 5.24 -43.84
N ASP A 364 -13.44 5.62 -42.55
CA ASP A 364 -14.20 5.09 -41.40
C ASP A 364 -14.16 3.60 -41.06
N PHE A 365 -13.90 3.31 -39.78
CA PHE A 365 -14.57 2.39 -38.84
C PHE A 365 -13.57 2.12 -37.70
N ILE A 366 -13.78 2.68 -36.50
CA ILE A 366 -14.43 2.02 -35.35
C ILE A 366 -14.08 0.52 -35.27
N ILE A 367 -13.16 0.17 -34.36
CA ILE A 367 -13.40 -0.59 -33.11
C ILE A 367 -12.45 -0.05 -32.04
#